data_AF-A0A7S1KVT4-F1
#
_entry.id   AF-A0A7S1KVT4-F1
#
_cell.length_a   1.000
_cell.length_b   1.000
_cell.length_c   1.000
_cell.angle_alpha   90.00
_cell.angle_beta   90.00
_cell.angle_gamma   90.00
#
_symmetry.space_group_name_H-M   'P 1'
#
loop_
_entity.id
_entity.type
_entity.pdbx_description
1 polymer ?
#
loop_
_entity_poly.entity_id
_entity_poly.type
_entity_poly.pdbx_seq_one_letter_code
_entity_poly.pdbx_strand_id
1 'polypeptide(L)'
;MQEELTDYLRILPKVRLVRLKQRRGLMVARMEGAWRARGDALVFLDSHIECTPGWIEPLLDRIHQNRGTVVTPSIDGIENEDFRFLAGGGLSIVGFSWTLGQVPMSARSTSEPEPS
;
A
#
# COMPACT_ATOMS: atom_id res chain seq x y z
N MET A 1 -14.02 23.85 -1.61
CA MET A 1 -13.67 22.41 -1.55
C MET A 1 -12.19 22.14 -1.21
N GLN A 2 -11.21 22.97 -1.59
CA GLN A 2 -9.81 22.75 -1.16
C GLN A 2 -9.52 23.15 0.30
N GLU A 3 -10.27 24.12 0.83
CA GLU A 3 -10.04 24.70 2.16
C GLU A 3 -10.43 23.74 3.28
N GLU A 4 -11.58 23.08 3.19
CA GLU A 4 -12.09 22.16 4.24
C GLU A 4 -11.09 21.07 4.65
N LEU A 5 -10.50 20.36 3.68
CA LEU A 5 -9.46 19.37 3.97
C LEU A 5 -8.22 20.03 4.61
N THR A 6 -7.84 21.21 4.13
CA THR A 6 -6.68 21.91 4.66
C THR A 6 -6.91 22.31 6.12
N ASP A 7 -8.12 22.79 6.44
CA ASP A 7 -8.51 23.20 7.78
C ASP A 7 -8.62 22.01 8.73
N TYR A 8 -9.23 20.91 8.28
CA TYR A 8 -9.31 19.68 9.07
C TYR A 8 -7.92 19.09 9.37
N LEU A 9 -6.98 19.12 8.41
CA LEU A 9 -5.64 18.57 8.64
C LEU A 9 -4.77 19.44 9.56
N ARG A 10 -5.07 20.74 9.73
CA ARG A 10 -4.29 21.64 10.61
C ARG A 10 -4.36 21.23 12.08
N ILE A 11 -5.44 20.58 12.51
CA ILE A 11 -5.60 20.15 13.92
C ILE A 11 -4.93 18.80 14.20
N LEU A 12 -4.55 18.04 13.17
CA LEU A 12 -3.97 16.71 13.35
C LEU A 12 -2.44 16.78 13.53
N PRO A 13 -1.87 16.15 14.57
CA PRO A 13 -0.44 16.14 14.77
C PRO A 13 0.26 15.29 13.70
N LYS A 14 1.46 15.69 13.29
CA LYS A 14 2.34 14.95 12.37
C LYS A 14 1.78 14.72 10.96
N VAL A 15 0.72 15.44 10.56
CA VAL A 15 0.19 15.39 9.19
C VAL A 15 0.66 16.60 8.38
N ARG A 16 1.00 16.38 7.10
CA ARG A 16 1.34 17.44 6.15
C ARG A 16 0.66 17.20 4.82
N LEU A 17 0.05 18.24 4.26
CA LEU A 17 -0.56 18.20 2.93
C LEU A 17 0.40 18.72 1.87
N VAL A 18 0.66 17.91 0.85
CA VAL A 18 1.46 18.30 -0.33
C VAL A 18 0.54 18.26 -1.56
N ARG A 19 0.39 19.40 -2.24
CA ARG A 19 -0.44 19.52 -3.46
C ARG A 19 0.44 19.64 -4.69
N LEU A 20 0.22 18.77 -5.67
CA LEU A 20 0.85 18.90 -6.99
C LEU A 20 0.09 19.96 -7.81
N LYS A 21 0.84 20.79 -8.55
CA LYS A 21 0.25 21.85 -9.41
C LYS A 21 -0.59 21.31 -10.56
N GLN A 22 -0.35 20.05 -10.96
CA GLN A 22 -1.03 19.39 -12.07
C GLN A 22 -1.14 17.88 -11.81
N ARG A 23 -2.04 17.20 -12.54
CA ARG A 23 -2.18 15.73 -12.48
C ARG A 23 -0.93 15.07 -13.07
N ARG A 24 -0.18 14.35 -12.22
CA ARG A 24 1.07 13.64 -12.63
C ARG A 24 1.04 12.13 -12.38
N GLY A 25 -0.10 11.58 -11.98
CA GLY A 25 -0.26 10.15 -11.69
C GLY A 25 0.30 9.72 -10.32
N LEU A 26 -0.01 8.47 -9.95
CA LEU A 26 0.30 7.89 -8.63
C LEU A 26 1.80 7.83 -8.33
N MET A 27 2.61 7.36 -9.29
CA MET A 27 4.05 7.19 -9.09
C MET A 27 4.74 8.51 -8.76
N VAL A 28 4.42 9.58 -9.48
CA VAL A 28 4.99 10.91 -9.21
C VAL A 28 4.50 11.45 -7.87
N ALA A 29 3.23 11.26 -7.53
CA ALA A 29 2.71 11.69 -6.22
C ALA A 29 3.41 10.98 -5.06
N ARG A 30 3.63 9.65 -5.16
CA ARG A 30 4.38 8.88 -4.17
C ARG A 30 5.82 9.36 -4.05
N MET A 31 6.50 9.62 -5.17
CA MET A 31 7.87 10.16 -5.16
C MET A 31 7.97 11.55 -4.52
N GLU A 32 7.03 12.46 -4.82
CA GLU A 32 7.01 13.80 -4.22
C GLU A 32 6.81 13.75 -2.70
N GLY A 33 6.03 12.78 -2.21
CA GLY A 33 5.91 12.46 -0.79
C GLY A 33 7.23 11.93 -0.21
N ALA A 34 7.84 10.94 -0.87
CA ALA A 34 9.09 10.31 -0.46
C ALA A 34 10.24 11.32 -0.31
N TRP A 35 10.43 12.22 -1.28
CA TRP A 35 11.46 13.26 -1.24
C TRP A 35 11.34 14.23 -0.06
N ARG A 36 10.13 14.39 0.50
CA ARG A 36 9.87 15.28 1.64
C ARG A 36 9.81 14.54 2.97
N ALA A 37 9.83 13.21 2.96
CA ALA A 37 9.79 12.39 4.16
C ALA A 37 11.05 12.60 5.00
N ARG A 38 10.92 12.40 6.31
CA ARG A 38 12.03 12.56 7.27
C ARG A 38 12.26 11.31 8.14
N GLY A 39 11.43 10.29 7.99
CA GLY A 39 11.54 9.06 8.76
C GLY A 39 12.58 8.11 8.16
N ASP A 40 13.02 7.14 8.96
CA ASP A 40 14.01 6.13 8.58
C ASP A 40 13.47 5.06 7.63
N ALA A 41 12.14 4.98 7.49
CA ALA A 41 11.43 4.08 6.60
C ALA A 41 10.31 4.84 5.88
N LEU A 42 10.03 4.44 4.64
CA LEU A 42 8.89 4.91 3.86
C LEU A 42 7.79 3.85 3.88
N VAL A 43 6.59 4.25 4.28
CA VAL A 43 5.40 3.38 4.25
C VAL A 43 4.38 4.06 3.33
N PHE A 44 3.97 3.36 2.28
CA PHE A 44 2.99 3.85 1.32
C PHE A 44 1.64 3.19 1.61
N LEU A 45 0.63 4.03 1.84
CA LEU A 45 -0.75 3.62 2.07
C LEU A 45 -1.64 4.31 1.05
N ASP A 46 -2.70 3.63 0.63
CA ASP A 46 -3.71 4.23 -0.22
C ASP A 46 -4.71 5.03 0.62
N SER A 47 -5.49 5.91 0.00
CA SER A 47 -6.38 6.84 0.71
C SER A 47 -7.65 6.19 1.29
N HIS A 48 -7.83 4.89 1.09
CA HIS A 48 -9.06 4.13 1.31
C HIS A 48 -8.72 2.79 1.96
N ILE A 49 -8.01 2.86 3.09
CA ILE A 49 -7.61 1.69 3.86
C ILE A 49 -7.96 1.89 5.34
N GLU A 50 -7.99 0.79 6.08
CA GLU A 50 -8.06 0.77 7.54
C GLU A 50 -6.90 -0.07 8.09
N CYS A 51 -6.22 0.43 9.12
CA CYS A 51 -5.08 -0.24 9.72
C CYS A 51 -5.52 -1.08 10.92
N THR A 52 -5.17 -2.36 10.94
CA THR A 52 -5.42 -3.24 12.09
C THR A 52 -4.45 -2.95 13.24
N PRO A 53 -4.81 -3.27 14.50
CA PRO A 53 -3.88 -3.14 15.62
C PRO A 53 -2.59 -3.94 15.39
N GLY A 54 -1.43 -3.32 15.62
CA GLY A 54 -0.13 -3.99 15.51
C GLY A 54 0.38 -4.20 14.07
N TRP A 55 -0.22 -3.53 13.07
CA TRP A 55 0.11 -3.76 11.66
C TRP A 55 1.52 -3.32 11.24
N ILE A 56 2.14 -2.36 11.96
CA ILE A 56 3.35 -1.68 11.48
C ILE A 56 4.64 -2.20 12.14
N GLU A 57 4.56 -2.61 13.39
CA GLU A 57 5.65 -3.16 14.19
C GLU A 57 6.37 -4.33 13.49
N PRO A 58 5.69 -5.37 12.97
CA PRO A 58 6.37 -6.46 12.28
C PRO A 58 7.04 -6.03 10.97
N LEU A 59 6.50 -5.03 10.28
CA LEU A 59 7.08 -4.49 9.04
C LEU A 59 8.38 -3.74 9.34
N LEU A 60 8.36 -2.88 10.35
CA LEU A 60 9.53 -2.10 10.75
C LEU A 60 10.61 -2.99 11.37
N ASP A 61 10.23 -4.00 12.17
CA ASP A 61 11.18 -4.97 12.72
C ASP A 61 11.93 -5.72 11.60
N ARG A 62 11.21 -6.16 10.56
CA ARG A 62 11.84 -6.84 9.43
C ARG A 62 12.80 -5.93 8.65
N ILE A 63 12.44 -4.67 8.44
CA ILE A 63 13.34 -3.67 7.82
C ILE A 63 14.54 -3.38 8.72
N HIS A 64 14.35 -3.34 10.04
CA HIS A 64 15.41 -3.12 11.00
C HIS A 64 16.46 -4.24 10.96
N GLN A 65 16.02 -5.49 10.91
CA GLN A 65 16.90 -6.67 10.79
C GLN A 65 17.71 -6.67 9.48
N ASN A 66 17.12 -6.23 8.37
CA ASN A 66 17.82 -6.10 7.10
C ASN A 66 17.26 -4.95 6.25
N ARG A 67 18.01 -3.83 6.23
CA ARG A 67 17.69 -2.60 5.48
C ARG A 67 17.61 -2.78 3.96
N GLY A 68 18.12 -3.89 3.41
CA GLY A 68 17.97 -4.26 1.99
C GLY A 68 16.63 -4.91 1.65
N THR A 69 15.72 -5.05 2.62
CA THR A 69 14.42 -5.73 2.44
C THR A 69 13.30 -4.71 2.18
N VAL A 70 12.47 -4.99 1.17
CA VAL A 70 11.16 -4.35 1.01
C VAL A 70 10.10 -5.32 1.53
N VAL A 71 9.19 -4.82 2.37
CA VAL A 71 8.14 -5.61 3.01
C VAL A 71 6.77 -5.11 2.59
N THR A 72 5.80 -6.02 2.53
CA THR A 72 4.39 -5.71 2.33
C THR A 72 3.58 -6.43 3.41
N PRO A 73 2.55 -5.80 3.99
CA PRO A 73 1.59 -6.52 4.81
C PRO A 73 0.78 -7.48 3.95
N SER A 74 0.17 -8.49 4.59
CA SER A 74 -1.03 -9.13 4.05
C SER A 74 -2.14 -8.07 3.99
N ILE A 75 -2.80 -7.96 2.85
CA ILE A 75 -3.86 -6.97 2.63
C ILE A 75 -5.19 -7.71 2.71
N ASP A 76 -6.01 -7.35 3.69
CA ASP A 76 -7.38 -7.86 3.81
C ASP A 76 -8.34 -7.08 2.90
N GLY A 77 -9.50 -7.68 2.61
CA GLY A 77 -10.53 -7.04 1.81
C GLY A 77 -11.43 -6.15 2.67
N ILE A 78 -11.91 -5.05 2.08
CA ILE A 78 -13.04 -4.29 2.60
C ILE A 78 -14.03 -4.19 1.45
N GLU A 79 -15.26 -4.61 1.69
CA GLU A 79 -16.30 -4.59 0.65
C GLU A 79 -16.78 -3.18 0.39
N ASN A 80 -17.02 -2.87 -0.88
CA ASN A 80 -17.28 -1.51 -1.31
C ASN A 80 -18.71 -1.06 -0.96
N GLU A 81 -19.66 -1.99 -0.88
CA GLU A 81 -21.08 -1.67 -0.70
C GLU A 81 -21.45 -1.46 0.76
N ASP A 82 -20.95 -2.31 1.66
CA ASP A 82 -21.34 -2.34 3.08
C ASP A 82 -20.16 -2.18 4.05
N PHE A 83 -18.93 -1.98 3.54
CA PHE A 83 -17.71 -1.82 4.33
C PHE A 83 -17.41 -3.01 5.25
N ARG A 84 -17.97 -4.20 4.98
CA ARG A 84 -17.65 -5.38 5.79
C ARG A 84 -16.17 -5.76 5.62
N PHE A 85 -15.52 -6.04 6.74
CA PHE A 85 -14.15 -6.51 6.76
C PHE A 85 -14.06 -7.98 6.34
N LEU A 86 -13.18 -8.28 5.39
CA LEU A 86 -12.96 -9.62 4.84
C LEU A 86 -11.53 -10.08 5.14
N ALA A 87 -11.36 -10.78 6.26
CA ALA A 87 -10.10 -11.41 6.62
C ALA A 87 -9.64 -12.39 5.52
N GLY A 88 -8.44 -12.18 4.99
CA GLY A 88 -7.86 -12.98 3.90
C GLY A 88 -8.51 -12.76 2.52
N GLY A 89 -9.43 -11.80 2.38
CA GLY A 89 -10.15 -11.53 1.13
C GLY A 89 -9.39 -10.65 0.14
N GLY A 90 -8.24 -10.10 0.51
CA GLY A 90 -7.47 -9.16 -0.32
C GLY A 90 -6.25 -9.81 -0.98
N LEU A 91 -5.08 -9.19 -0.81
CA LEU A 91 -3.84 -9.59 -1.45
C LEU A 91 -2.89 -10.30 -0.47
N SER A 92 -2.38 -11.45 -0.92
CA SER A 92 -1.27 -12.18 -0.30
C SER A 92 -0.11 -12.24 -1.29
N ILE A 93 0.66 -13.33 -1.30
CA ILE A 93 1.77 -13.55 -2.23
C ILE A 93 1.22 -13.52 -3.66
N VAL A 94 1.78 -12.61 -4.47
CA VAL A 94 1.39 -12.40 -5.87
C VAL A 94 2.58 -12.58 -6.81
N GLY A 95 2.28 -13.07 -8.01
CA GLY A 95 3.20 -13.12 -9.15
C GLY A 95 2.65 -12.32 -10.32
N PHE A 96 3.25 -12.53 -11.49
CA PHE A 96 2.83 -11.88 -12.74
C PHE A 96 2.56 -12.93 -13.81
N SER A 97 1.50 -12.71 -14.60
CA SER A 97 1.27 -13.43 -15.85
C SER A 97 2.15 -12.88 -16.98
N TRP A 98 2.21 -13.58 -18.11
CA TRP A 98 2.86 -13.10 -19.33
C TRP A 98 2.19 -11.87 -19.96
N THR A 99 0.94 -11.59 -19.58
CA THR A 99 0.25 -10.34 -19.93
C THR A 99 0.58 -9.20 -18.95
N LEU A 100 1.54 -9.41 -18.04
CA LEU A 100 1.96 -8.49 -16.98
C LEU A 100 0.84 -8.13 -15.99
N GLY A 101 -0.20 -8.98 -15.90
CA GLY A 101 -1.23 -8.87 -14.89
C GLY A 101 -0.77 -9.49 -13.56
N GLN A 102 -1.19 -8.90 -12.44
CA GLN A 102 -0.96 -9.46 -11.12
C GLN A 102 -1.84 -10.69 -10.91
N VAL A 103 -1.24 -11.79 -10.44
CA VAL A 103 -1.95 -13.06 -10.17
C VAL A 103 -1.61 -13.57 -8.76
N PRO A 104 -2.60 -14.07 -7.98
CA PRO A 104 -2.30 -14.73 -6.70
C PRO A 104 -1.44 -15.97 -6.90
N MET A 105 -0.35 -16.13 -6.13
CA MET A 105 0.49 -17.34 -6.23
C MET A 105 -0.18 -18.60 -5.68
N SER A 106 -1.24 -18.46 -4.87
CA SER A 106 -2.11 -19.57 -4.47
C SER A 106 -2.86 -20.20 -5.65
N ALA A 107 -2.92 -19.53 -6.80
CA ALA A 107 -3.62 -19.98 -8.00
C ALA A 107 -2.75 -20.83 -8.95
N ARG A 108 -1.63 -21.43 -8.48
CA ARG A 108 -0.95 -22.49 -9.25
C ARG A 108 -1.86 -23.71 -9.35
N SER A 109 -2.79 -23.73 -10.31
CA SER A 109 -3.31 -24.97 -10.84
C SER A 109 -2.21 -25.64 -11.66
N THR A 110 -2.01 -26.93 -11.46
CA THR A 110 -1.03 -27.80 -12.12
C THR A 110 -1.36 -28.05 -13.61
N SER A 111 -1.67 -27.01 -14.38
CA SER A 111 -2.19 -27.14 -15.75
C SER A 111 -1.42 -26.36 -16.82
N GLU A 112 -0.24 -25.83 -16.53
CA GLU A 112 0.68 -25.40 -17.59
C GLU A 112 1.62 -26.55 -17.95
N PRO A 113 1.65 -27.04 -19.20
CA PRO A 113 2.61 -28.04 -19.61
C PRO A 113 4.00 -27.43 -19.66
N GLU A 114 5.00 -28.17 -19.16
CA GLU A 114 6.40 -27.74 -19.23
C GLU A 114 6.84 -27.53 -20.69
N PRO A 115 7.65 -26.50 -20.97
CA PRO A 115 8.20 -26.30 -22.30
C PRO A 115 9.14 -27.45 -22.65
N SER A 116 8.88 -28.08 -23.79
CA SER A 116 9.66 -29.16 -24.41
C SER A 116 11.09 -28.77 -24.75
#